data_AF-A0A953FXF0-F1
#
_entry.id   AF-A0A953FXF0-F1
#
_cell.length_a   1.000
_cell.length_b   1.000
_cell.length_c   1.000
_cell.angle_alpha   90.00
_cell.angle_beta   90.00
_cell.angle_gamma   90.00
#
_symmetry.space_group_name_H-M   'P 1'
#
loop_
_entity.id
_entity.type
_entity.pdbx_description
1 polymer ?
#
loop_
_entity_poly.entity_id
_entity_poly.type
_entity_poly.pdbx_seq_one_letter_code
_entity_poly.pdbx_strand_id
1 'polypeptide(L)'
;MIELLEIDPEITVEEVKKAARRLAMTGGFEVALQEGLSEQQLTVIIDRFGPEVGVYEMGDARRRSSTAFRILRAAAALVSSSDNREKLKRLGVL
;
A
#
# COMPACT_ATOMS: atom_id res chain seq x y z
N MET A 1 -17.51 -8.51 -10.51
CA MET A 1 -17.20 -7.07 -10.51
C MET A 1 -16.04 -6.90 -9.56
N ILE A 2 -14.93 -6.30 -10.00
CA ILE A 2 -13.78 -6.02 -9.13
C ILE A 2 -13.97 -4.61 -8.60
N GLU A 3 -13.89 -4.43 -7.29
CA GLU A 3 -14.05 -3.14 -6.63
C GLU A 3 -12.71 -2.42 -6.49
N LEU A 4 -12.72 -1.09 -6.40
CA LEU A 4 -11.52 -0.31 -6.11
C LEU A 4 -11.46 0.04 -4.63
N LEU A 5 -10.32 -0.29 -4.01
CA LEU A 5 -9.93 0.22 -2.71
C LEU A 5 -9.03 1.44 -2.96
N GLU A 6 -9.64 2.62 -2.98
CA GLU A 6 -8.92 3.88 -3.06
C GLU A 6 -8.28 4.21 -1.71
N ILE A 7 -7.02 4.67 -1.76
CA ILE A 7 -6.20 4.98 -0.59
C ILE A 7 -5.80 6.45 -0.66
N ASP A 8 -6.24 7.19 0.35
CA ASP A 8 -5.85 8.56 0.62
C ASP A 8 -4.79 8.61 1.75
N PRO A 9 -4.15 9.76 2.01
CA PRO A 9 -3.11 9.87 3.04
C PRO A 9 -3.67 9.99 4.47
N GLU A 10 -4.98 10.09 4.65
CA GLU A 10 -5.66 10.15 5.96
C GLU A 10 -6.17 8.77 6.40
N ILE A 11 -6.45 7.86 5.46
CA ILE A 11 -6.98 6.51 5.75
C ILE A 11 -6.06 5.69 6.66
N THR A 12 -6.63 5.15 7.73
CA THR A 12 -5.85 4.34 8.68
C THR A 12 -5.68 2.90 8.21
N VAL A 13 -4.70 2.20 8.79
CA VAL A 13 -4.46 0.78 8.53
C VAL A 13 -5.70 -0.07 8.86
N GLU A 14 -6.41 0.25 9.94
CA GLU A 14 -7.60 -0.48 10.37
C GLU A 14 -8.79 -0.27 9.42
N GLU A 15 -8.97 0.95 8.92
CA GLU A 15 -9.98 1.25 7.91
C GLU A 15 -9.71 0.50 6.60
N VAL A 16 -8.45 0.49 6.15
CA VAL A 16 -8.02 -0.30 4.99
C VAL A 16 -8.28 -1.79 5.20
N LYS A 17 -7.94 -2.35 6.36
CA LYS A 17 -8.21 -3.77 6.67
C LYS A 17 -9.70 -4.08 6.63
N LYS A 18 -10.53 -3.22 7.21
CA LYS A 18 -11.99 -3.36 7.22
C LYS A 18 -12.57 -3.27 5.81
N ALA A 19 -12.13 -2.30 5.02
CA ALA A 19 -12.56 -2.12 3.64
C ALA A 19 -12.11 -3.30 2.77
N ALA A 20 -10.84 -3.68 2.81
CA ALA A 20 -10.29 -4.81 2.09
C ALA A 20 -11.04 -6.12 2.41
N ARG A 21 -11.35 -6.38 3.68
CA ARG A 21 -12.14 -7.55 4.08
C ARG A 21 -13.54 -7.53 3.47
N ARG A 22 -14.21 -6.37 3.52
CA ARG A 22 -15.55 -6.21 2.93
C ARG A 22 -15.52 -6.46 1.42
N LEU A 23 -14.57 -5.88 0.70
CA LEU A 23 -14.47 -6.01 -0.76
C LEU A 23 -14.02 -7.40 -1.20
N ALA A 24 -13.20 -8.09 -0.39
CA ALA A 24 -12.84 -9.48 -0.66
C ALA A 24 -14.07 -10.41 -0.66
N MET A 25 -15.12 -10.08 0.11
CA MET A 25 -16.36 -10.86 0.16
C MET A 25 -17.29 -10.61 -1.05
N THR A 26 -17.08 -9.53 -1.82
CA THR A 26 -17.95 -9.14 -2.94
C THR A 26 -17.41 -9.54 -4.31
N GLY A 27 -16.22 -10.16 -4.37
CA GLY A 27 -15.58 -10.58 -5.63
C GLY A 27 -14.13 -10.13 -5.78
N GLY A 28 -13.57 -9.48 -4.77
CA GLY A 28 -12.18 -9.02 -4.77
C GLY A 28 -12.05 -7.52 -5.04
N PHE A 29 -10.82 -7.02 -4.88
CA PHE A 29 -10.53 -5.60 -5.05
C PHE A 29 -9.16 -5.37 -5.67
N GLU A 30 -9.03 -4.23 -6.33
CA GLU A 30 -7.77 -3.61 -6.72
C GLU A 30 -7.45 -2.42 -5.82
N VAL A 31 -6.15 -2.14 -5.65
CA VAL A 31 -5.69 -1.02 -4.84
C VAL A 31 -5.35 0.12 -5.78
N ALA A 32 -5.93 1.28 -5.53
CA ALA A 32 -5.59 2.53 -6.20
C ALA A 32 -5.21 3.56 -5.15
N LEU A 33 -4.29 4.46 -5.50
CA LEU A 33 -4.02 5.64 -4.69
C LEU A 33 -4.86 6.79 -5.24
N GLN A 34 -5.31 7.69 -4.36
CA GLN A 34 -5.96 8.93 -4.75
C GLN A 34 -5.10 9.66 -5.81
N GLU A 35 -5.75 10.27 -6.79
CA GLU A 35 -5.03 11.05 -7.82
C GLU A 35 -4.42 12.33 -7.25
N GLY A 36 -3.32 12.79 -7.84
CA GLY A 36 -2.70 14.08 -7.49
C GLY A 36 -1.99 14.13 -6.15
N LEU A 37 -1.63 12.98 -5.55
CA LEU A 37 -0.88 12.93 -4.31
C LEU A 37 0.49 13.60 -4.44
N SER A 38 0.82 14.45 -3.48
CA SER A 38 2.16 15.02 -3.34
C SER A 38 3.16 13.99 -2.82
N GLU A 39 4.46 14.23 -3.02
CA GLU A 39 5.53 13.37 -2.47
C GLU A 39 5.43 13.22 -0.94
N GLN A 40 5.02 14.27 -0.23
CA GLN A 40 4.85 14.24 1.23
C GLN A 40 3.68 13.31 1.62
N GLN A 41 2.58 13.35 0.87
CA GLN A 41 1.45 12.45 1.10
C GLN A 41 1.81 11.00 0.77
N LEU A 42 2.58 10.76 -0.30
CA LEU A 42 3.14 9.45 -0.59
C LEU A 42 4.06 8.97 0.54
N THR A 43 4.90 9.84 1.11
CA THR A 43 5.71 9.52 2.28
C THR A 43 4.85 9.08 3.46
N VAL A 44 3.76 9.78 3.76
CA VAL A 44 2.82 9.40 4.83
C VAL A 44 2.24 8.01 4.60
N ILE A 45 1.84 7.69 3.37
CA ILE A 45 1.33 6.36 3.01
C ILE A 45 2.43 5.30 3.21
N ILE A 46 3.64 5.55 2.73
CA ILE A 46 4.76 4.61 2.87
C ILE A 46 5.08 4.34 4.34
N ASP A 47 5.18 5.39 5.15
CA ASP A 47 5.51 5.26 6.57
C ASP A 47 4.37 4.58 7.36
N ARG A 48 3.11 4.78 6.95
CA ARG A 48 1.94 4.15 7.58
C ARG A 48 1.85 2.65 7.28
N PHE A 49 2.08 2.24 6.04
CA PHE A 49 1.90 0.83 5.63
C PHE A 49 3.21 0.02 5.62
N GLY A 50 4.36 0.68 5.69
CA GLY A 50 5.68 0.03 5.77
C GLY A 50 5.82 -0.98 6.91
N PRO A 51 5.44 -0.64 8.15
CA PRO A 51 5.53 -1.56 9.29
C PRO A 51 4.74 -2.86 9.08
N GLU A 52 3.57 -2.81 8.46
CA GLU A 52 2.73 -3.99 8.21
C GLU A 52 3.40 -5.00 7.26
N VAL A 53 4.24 -4.52 6.34
CA VAL A 53 5.02 -5.36 5.43
C VAL A 53 6.26 -5.91 6.11
N GLY A 54 6.87 -5.13 7.03
CA GLY A 54 8.05 -5.53 7.78
C GLY A 54 7.85 -6.73 8.72
N VAL A 55 6.59 -7.08 9.03
CA VAL A 55 6.24 -8.27 9.82
C VAL A 55 6.53 -9.58 9.06
N TYR A 56 6.60 -9.54 7.72
CA TYR A 56 6.82 -10.72 6.89
C TYR A 56 8.26 -10.81 6.41
N GLU A 57 8.80 -12.03 6.37
CA GLU A 57 10.13 -12.30 5.81
C GLU A 57 10.21 -11.94 4.31
N MET A 58 11.42 -11.63 3.85
CA MET A 58 11.67 -11.42 2.43
C MET A 58 11.44 -12.72 1.65
N GLY A 59 10.62 -12.65 0.59
CA GLY A 59 10.26 -13.80 -0.25
C GLY A 59 8.95 -14.49 0.12
N ASP A 60 8.36 -14.19 1.29
CA ASP A 60 7.07 -14.76 1.70
C ASP A 60 5.95 -14.41 0.70
N ALA A 61 5.18 -15.42 0.27
CA ALA A 61 4.02 -15.22 -0.58
C ALA A 61 2.92 -14.39 0.12
N ARG A 62 2.79 -14.52 1.45
CA ARG A 62 1.82 -13.75 2.25
C ARG A 62 2.13 -12.26 2.23
N ARG A 63 3.41 -11.91 2.25
CA ARG A 63 3.88 -10.53 2.09
C ARG A 63 3.38 -9.93 0.77
N ARG A 64 3.68 -10.60 -0.35
CA ARG A 64 3.30 -10.14 -1.69
C ARG A 64 1.78 -10.06 -1.89
N SER A 65 1.04 -10.89 -1.17
CA SER A 65 -0.43 -10.92 -1.21
C SER A 65 -1.09 -9.95 -0.23
N SER A 66 -0.32 -9.36 0.70
CA SER A 66 -0.86 -8.45 1.72
C SER A 66 -1.35 -7.14 1.11
N THR A 67 -2.43 -6.60 1.68
CA THR A 67 -2.97 -5.31 1.24
C THR A 67 -1.93 -4.20 1.38
N ALA A 68 -1.17 -4.18 2.47
CA ALA A 68 -0.10 -3.20 2.70
C ALA A 68 0.97 -3.24 1.60
N PHE A 69 1.44 -4.42 1.19
CA PHE A 69 2.41 -4.53 0.11
C PHE A 69 1.84 -4.04 -1.23
N ARG A 70 0.57 -4.34 -1.52
CA ARG A 70 -0.11 -3.84 -2.73
C ARG A 70 -0.21 -2.32 -2.75
N ILE A 71 -0.50 -1.69 -1.60
CA ILE A 71 -0.51 -0.23 -1.42
C ILE A 71 0.87 0.36 -1.66
N LEU A 72 1.91 -0.19 -1.02
CA LEU A 72 3.28 0.30 -1.19
C LEU A 72 3.76 0.14 -2.64
N ARG A 73 3.34 -0.91 -3.34
CA ARG A 73 3.63 -1.11 -4.76
C ARG A 73 2.95 -0.05 -5.63
N ALA A 74 1.71 0.33 -5.31
CA ALA A 74 1.03 1.43 -5.99
C ALA A 74 1.75 2.77 -5.73
N ALA A 75 2.19 3.01 -4.49
CA ALA A 75 3.00 4.19 -4.16
C ALA A 75 4.34 4.19 -4.91
N ALA A 76 4.98 3.03 -5.05
CA ALA A 76 6.25 2.87 -5.76
C ALA A 76 6.18 3.32 -7.24
N ALA A 77 5.02 3.22 -7.88
CA ALA A 77 4.81 3.67 -9.25
C ALA A 77 4.71 5.20 -9.38
N LEU A 78 4.33 5.90 -8.29
CA LEU A 78 4.11 7.35 -8.28
C LEU A 78 5.29 8.13 -7.71
N VAL A 79 6.13 7.50 -6.88
CA VAL A 79 7.26 8.19 -6.23
C VAL A 79 8.36 8.57 -7.21
N SER A 80 8.73 9.84 -7.16
CA SER A 80 9.86 10.43 -7.86
C SER A 80 11.03 10.74 -6.93
N SER A 81 10.77 10.95 -5.64
CA SER A 81 11.79 11.26 -4.64
C SER A 81 12.74 10.09 -4.38
N SER A 82 14.05 10.38 -4.34
CA SER A 82 15.08 9.41 -3.98
C SER A 82 14.89 8.82 -2.58
N ASP A 83 14.39 9.62 -1.63
CA ASP A 83 14.17 9.16 -0.24
C ASP A 83 13.03 8.11 -0.18
N ASN A 84 11.90 8.42 -0.81
CA ASN A 84 10.76 7.50 -0.88
C ASN A 84 11.13 6.20 -1.61
N ARG A 85 11.92 6.29 -2.69
CA ARG A 85 12.44 5.11 -3.39
C ARG A 85 13.35 4.26 -2.51
N GLU A 86 14.23 4.89 -1.74
CA GLU A 86 15.13 4.20 -0.82
C GLU A 86 14.35 3.51 0.32
N LYS A 87 13.33 4.17 0.88
CA LYS A 87 12.40 3.55 1.85
C LYS A 87 11.74 2.29 1.28
N LEU A 88 11.21 2.36 0.06
CA LEU A 88 10.55 1.23 -0.60
C LEU A 88 11.51 0.08 -0.93
N LYS A 89 12.76 0.36 -1.30
CA LYS A 89 13.81 -0.66 -1.49
C LYS A 89 14.13 -1.39 -0.19
N ARG A 90 14.28 -0.66 0.93
CA ARG A 90 14.50 -1.27 2.26
C ARG A 90 13.33 -2.16 2.67
N LEU A 91 12.12 -1.75 2.31
CA LEU A 91 10.89 -2.52 2.48
C LEU A 91 10.71 -3.61 1.41
N GLY A 92 11.70 -3.88 0.55
CA GLY A 92 11.68 -4.93 -0.49
C GLY A 92 10.48 -4.84 -1.43
N VAL A 93 9.98 -3.63 -1.69
CA VAL A 93 8.88 -3.35 -2.61
C VAL A 93 9.41 -3.04 -4.01
N LEU A 94 10.57 -2.38 -4.07
CA LEU A 94 11.39 -2.11 -5.27
C LEU A 94 12.63 -3.00 -5.27
#